data_AF-A0A935KNP2-F1
#
_entry.id   AF-A0A935KNP2-F1
#
_cell.length_a   1.000
_cell.length_b   1.000
_cell.length_c   1.000
_cell.angle_alpha   90.00
_cell.angle_beta   90.00
_cell.angle_gamma   90.00
#
_symmetry.space_group_name_H-M   'P 1'
#
loop_
_entity.id
_entity.type
_entity.pdbx_description
1 polymer ?
#
loop_
_entity_poly.entity_id
_entity_poly.type
_entity_poly.pdbx_seq_one_letter_code
_entity_poly.pdbx_strand_id
1 'polypeptide(L)'
;MAKKQTRRSISVRGTTYDALRAYCDKKGVSMSEVIEERVAALLSLAGPPATREARPAPAPAPVAPSATPRPRVEAPPRASKPVGRSGRQLSVDQLHEAARRFTF
;
A
#
# COMPACT_ATOMS: atom_id res chain seq x y z
N MET A 1 25.73 -4.45 -9.99
CA MET A 1 25.24 -4.28 -8.60
C MET A 1 23.89 -3.58 -8.66
N ALA A 2 22.78 -4.28 -8.41
CA ALA A 2 21.47 -3.65 -8.35
C ALA A 2 21.42 -2.74 -7.11
N LYS A 3 21.14 -1.45 -7.31
CA LYS A 3 20.98 -0.49 -6.22
C LYS A 3 19.82 -1.00 -5.34
N LYS A 4 20.07 -1.21 -4.03
CA LYS A 4 19.02 -1.66 -3.10
C LYS A 4 17.93 -0.58 -3.03
N GLN A 5 16.86 -0.75 -3.79
CA GLN A 5 15.70 0.13 -3.75
C GLN A 5 14.81 -0.25 -2.57
N THR A 6 14.35 0.74 -1.80
CA THR A 6 13.42 0.54 -0.69
C THR A 6 12.07 1.16 -1.03
N ARG A 7 10.98 0.41 -0.87
CA ARG A 7 9.61 0.91 -1.06
C ARG A 7 9.01 1.34 0.27
N ARG A 8 8.45 2.56 0.33
CA ARG A 8 7.76 3.11 1.50
C ARG A 8 6.41 3.67 1.12
N SER A 9 5.41 3.42 1.96
CA SER A 9 4.09 4.03 1.88
C SER A 9 4.06 5.32 2.70
N ILE A 10 3.30 6.31 2.23
CA ILE A 10 3.08 7.59 2.91
C ILE A 10 1.59 7.92 2.89
N SER A 11 1.13 8.62 3.92
CA SER A 11 -0.21 9.20 3.96
C SER A 11 -0.16 10.61 3.34
N VAL A 12 -1.06 10.90 2.41
CA VAL A 12 -1.22 12.21 1.77
C VAL A 12 -2.71 12.56 1.70
N ARG A 13 -3.03 13.85 1.55
CA ARG A 13 -4.42 14.27 1.29
C ARG A 13 -4.89 13.68 -0.04
N GLY A 14 -6.14 13.21 -0.10
CA GLY A 14 -6.71 12.58 -1.30
C GLY A 14 -6.61 13.47 -2.54
N THR A 15 -6.98 14.75 -2.39
CA THR A 15 -6.88 15.75 -3.48
C THR A 15 -5.46 15.89 -4.03
N THR A 16 -4.43 15.82 -3.18
CA THR A 16 -3.04 15.88 -3.59
C THR A 16 -2.62 14.63 -4.36
N TYR A 17 -3.07 13.45 -3.91
CA TYR A 17 -2.81 12.20 -4.61
C TYR A 17 -3.44 12.21 -6.00
N ASP A 18 -4.71 12.60 -6.11
CA ASP A 18 -5.43 12.63 -7.39
C ASP A 18 -4.79 13.62 -8.38
N ALA A 19 -4.37 14.80 -7.90
CA ALA A 19 -3.66 15.77 -8.72
C ALA A 19 -2.30 15.24 -9.21
N LEU A 20 -1.53 14.59 -8.33
CA LEU A 20 -0.25 13.97 -8.69
C LEU A 20 -0.45 12.85 -9.71
N ARG A 21 -1.47 12.00 -9.52
CA ARG A 21 -1.79 10.92 -10.43
C ARG A 21 -2.18 11.44 -11.81
N ALA A 22 -3.08 12.41 -11.88
CA ALA A 22 -3.47 13.06 -13.13
C ALA A 22 -2.28 13.73 -13.86
N TYR A 23 -1.33 14.28 -13.10
CA TYR A 23 -0.08 14.81 -13.67
C TYR A 23 0.78 13.70 -14.27
N CYS A 24 0.98 12.60 -13.54
CA CYS A 24 1.74 11.45 -14.01
C CYS A 24 1.12 10.82 -15.26
N ASP A 25 -0.20 10.65 -15.29
CA ASP A 25 -0.93 10.08 -16.44
C ASP A 25 -0.76 10.95 -17.70
N LYS A 26 -0.79 12.28 -17.57
CA LYS A 26 -0.58 13.21 -18.69
C LYS A 26 0.84 13.21 -19.24
N LYS A 27 1.83 13.00 -18.37
CA LYS A 27 3.25 13.04 -18.72
C LYS A 27 3.83 11.67 -19.07
N GLY A 28 3.10 10.59 -18.82
CA GLY A 28 3.57 9.21 -19.02
C GLY A 28 4.71 8.81 -18.08
N VAL A 29 4.84 9.49 -16.92
CA VAL A 29 5.91 9.25 -15.94
C VAL A 29 5.38 8.53 -14.71
N SER A 30 6.22 7.72 -14.08
CA SER A 30 5.80 7.04 -12.86
C SER A 30 5.76 7.99 -11.66
N MET A 31 4.81 7.77 -10.73
CA MET A 31 4.75 8.57 -9.50
C MET A 31 6.04 8.49 -8.68
N SER A 32 6.69 7.32 -8.64
CA SER A 32 7.94 7.12 -7.91
C SER A 32 9.07 7.98 -8.49
N GLU A 33 9.17 8.07 -9.81
CA GLU A 33 10.20 8.86 -10.49
C GLU A 33 10.05 10.36 -10.22
N VAL A 34 8.82 10.88 -10.27
CA VAL A 34 8.53 12.28 -9.91
C VAL A 34 8.91 12.58 -8.45
N ILE A 35 8.62 11.64 -7.53
CA ILE A 35 8.98 11.80 -6.12
C ILE A 35 10.49 11.75 -5.94
N GLU A 36 11.19 10.82 -6.59
CA GLU A 36 12.66 10.70 -6.51
C GLU A 36 13.34 11.96 -7.05
N GLU A 37 12.91 12.51 -8.19
CA GLU A 37 13.45 13.75 -8.76
C GLU A 37 13.25 14.93 -7.80
N ARG A 38 12.05 15.09 -7.24
CA ARG A 38 11.76 16.19 -6.30
C ARG A 38 12.50 16.06 -4.99
N VAL A 39 12.59 14.84 -4.43
CA VAL A 39 13.38 14.58 -3.22
C VAL A 39 14.87 14.85 -3.49
N ALA A 40 15.41 14.39 -4.62
CA ALA A 40 16.79 14.65 -5.00
C ALA A 40 17.07 16.16 -5.14
N ALA A 41 16.18 16.91 -5.79
CA ALA A 41 16.31 18.36 -5.92
C ALA A 41 16.30 19.07 -4.56
N LEU A 42 15.37 18.68 -3.66
CA LEU A 42 15.29 19.24 -2.31
C LEU A 42 16.53 18.94 -1.46
N LEU A 43 17.01 17.70 -1.50
CA LEU A 43 18.20 17.28 -0.77
C LEU A 43 19.48 17.87 -1.35
N SER A 44 19.56 18.04 -2.67
CA SER A 44 20.71 18.69 -3.32
C SER A 44 20.81 20.16 -2.91
N LEU A 45 19.67 20.83 -2.70
CA LEU A 45 19.63 22.21 -2.20
C LEU A 45 19.91 22.30 -0.70
N ALA A 46 19.52 21.28 0.07
CA ALA A 46 19.68 21.25 1.53
C ALA A 46 21.10 20.87 2.01
N GLY A 47 21.99 20.42 1.11
CA GLY A 47 23.29 19.88 1.49
C GLY A 47 23.19 18.49 2.15
N PRO A 48 24.33 17.83 2.46
CA PRO A 48 24.32 16.50 3.03
C PRO A 48 23.53 16.48 4.35
N PRO A 49 22.71 15.44 4.60
CA PRO A 49 21.92 15.36 5.81
C PRO A 49 22.85 15.35 7.02
N ALA A 50 22.67 16.32 7.92
CA ALA A 50 23.33 16.31 9.22
C ALA A 50 23.08 14.94 9.85
N THR A 51 24.16 14.17 10.04
CA THR A 51 24.09 12.83 10.59
C THR A 51 23.62 12.98 12.03
N ARG A 52 22.32 12.81 12.26
CA ARG A 52 21.79 12.79 13.62
C ARG A 52 22.24 11.47 14.23
N GLU A 53 23.31 11.52 15.01
CA GLU A 53 23.78 10.38 15.79
C GLU A 53 22.58 9.75 16.50
N ALA A 54 22.36 8.47 16.22
CA ALA A 54 21.32 7.71 16.87
C ALA A 54 21.66 7.66 18.35
N ARG A 55 20.88 8.37 19.17
CA ARG A 55 20.96 8.26 20.63
C ARG A 55 20.78 6.77 20.97
N PRO A 56 21.68 6.16 21.75
CA PRO A 56 21.56 4.75 22.10
C PRO A 56 20.19 4.51 22.76
N ALA A 57 19.50 3.47 22.30
CA ALA A 57 18.24 3.05 22.88
C ALA A 57 18.45 2.72 24.37
N PRO A 58 17.52 3.09 25.27
CA PRO A 58 17.59 2.68 26.66
C PRO A 58 17.58 1.14 26.74
N ALA A 59 18.43 0.59 27.60
CA ALA A 59 18.61 -0.84 27.77
C ALA A 59 17.27 -1.55 28.06
N PRO A 60 17.06 -2.77 27.52
CA PRO A 60 15.86 -3.54 27.83
C PRO A 60 15.82 -3.86 29.33
N ALA A 61 14.68 -3.60 29.96
CA ALA A 61 14.42 -4.00 31.34
C ALA A 61 14.53 -5.54 31.47
N PRO A 62 14.97 -6.07 32.63
CA PRO A 62 15.12 -7.50 32.83
C PRO A 62 13.76 -8.19 32.67
N VAL A 63 13.71 -9.13 31.73
CA VAL A 63 12.55 -10.00 31.52
C VAL A 63 12.39 -10.90 32.75
N ALA A 64 11.23 -10.79 33.41
CA ALA A 64 10.82 -11.80 34.39
C ALA A 64 10.65 -13.16 33.68
N PRO A 65 10.97 -14.29 34.32
CA PRO A 65 10.79 -15.60 33.71
C PRO A 65 9.30 -15.83 33.41
N SER A 66 9.01 -16.07 32.13
CA SER A 66 7.67 -16.36 31.64
C SER A 66 7.15 -17.63 32.28
N ALA A 67 6.04 -17.53 33.01
CA ALA A 67 5.35 -18.66 33.61
C ALA A 67 4.83 -19.60 32.52
N THR A 68 5.17 -20.89 32.70
CA THR A 68 4.59 -22.14 32.19
C THR A 68 3.61 -22.09 30.99
N PRO A 69 3.85 -22.84 29.91
CA PRO A 69 2.86 -22.97 28.83
C PRO A 69 1.61 -23.70 29.34
N ARG A 70 0.44 -23.08 29.19
CA ARG A 70 -0.86 -23.75 29.36
C ARG A 70 -1.04 -24.79 28.24
N PRO A 71 -1.60 -25.98 28.52
CA PRO A 71 -1.90 -26.95 27.48
C PRO A 71 -2.94 -26.38 26.52
N ARG A 72 -2.60 -26.42 25.23
CA ARG A 72 -3.45 -25.99 24.12
C ARG A 72 -4.61 -26.96 24.00
N VAL A 73 -5.82 -26.52 24.38
CA VAL A 73 -7.05 -27.23 24.01
C VAL A 73 -7.20 -27.08 22.49
N GLU A 74 -7.11 -28.20 21.79
CA GLU A 74 -7.30 -28.32 20.35
C GLU A 74 -8.74 -27.96 20.00
N ALA A 75 -8.94 -26.88 19.24
CA ALA A 75 -10.26 -26.52 18.72
C ALA A 75 -10.60 -27.45 17.54
N PRO A 76 -11.85 -27.96 17.44
CA PRO A 76 -12.23 -28.89 16.38
C PRO A 76 -12.16 -28.23 14.98
N PRO A 77 -11.89 -29.00 13.91
CA PRO A 77 -11.77 -28.45 12.56
C PRO A 77 -13.10 -27.87 12.11
N ARG A 78 -13.12 -26.55 11.83
CA ARG A 78 -14.26 -25.91 11.18
C ARG A 78 -14.35 -26.41 9.74
N ALA A 79 -15.40 -27.17 9.47
CA ALA A 79 -15.79 -27.63 8.16
C ALA A 79 -15.87 -26.46 7.15
N SER A 80 -15.23 -26.67 6.00
CA SER A 80 -15.34 -25.85 4.80
C SER A 80 -16.79 -25.76 4.35
N LYS A 81 -17.29 -24.54 4.12
CA LYS A 81 -18.52 -24.32 3.33
C LYS A 81 -18.13 -23.70 1.99
N PRO A 82 -18.54 -24.25 0.83
CA PRO A 82 -18.42 -23.58 -0.44
C PRO A 82 -19.55 -22.56 -0.53
N VAL A 83 -19.24 -21.26 -0.49
CA VAL A 83 -20.22 -20.23 -0.86
C VAL A 83 -20.04 -19.94 -2.35
N GLY A 84 -20.81 -20.69 -3.15
CA GLY A 84 -21.11 -20.28 -4.50
C GLY A 84 -21.96 -19.02 -4.44
N ARG A 85 -21.49 -17.93 -5.03
CA ARG A 85 -22.35 -16.82 -5.43
C ARG A 85 -22.10 -16.56 -6.90
N SER A 86 -22.94 -17.22 -7.70
CA SER A 86 -23.05 -17.05 -9.13
C SER A 86 -23.41 -15.59 -9.42
N GLY A 87 -22.39 -14.76 -9.69
CA GLY A 87 -22.58 -13.46 -10.30
C GLY A 87 -22.99 -13.69 -11.75
N ARG A 88 -24.24 -13.36 -12.07
CA ARG A 88 -24.78 -13.38 -13.44
C ARG A 88 -23.96 -12.38 -14.27
N GLN A 89 -22.93 -12.85 -14.96
CA GLN A 89 -22.19 -12.08 -15.95
C GLN A 89 -23.13 -11.82 -17.11
N LEU A 90 -23.65 -10.60 -17.22
CA LEU A 90 -24.34 -10.16 -18.43
C LEU A 90 -23.25 -9.87 -19.47
N SER A 91 -23.36 -10.49 -20.64
CA SER A 91 -22.42 -10.29 -21.74
C SER A 91 -22.48 -8.84 -22.23
N VAL A 92 -21.39 -8.36 -22.83
CA VAL A 92 -21.24 -6.99 -23.34
C VAL A 92 -22.34 -6.63 -24.34
N ASP A 93 -22.82 -7.61 -25.12
CA ASP A 93 -23.96 -7.44 -26.03
C ASP A 93 -25.27 -7.07 -25.30
N GLN A 94 -25.47 -7.59 -24.09
CA GLN A 94 -26.69 -7.34 -23.31
C GLN A 94 -26.68 -5.95 -22.64
N LEU A 95 -25.50 -5.38 -22.38
CA LEU A 95 -25.35 -3.99 -21.95
C LEU A 95 -25.65 -3.01 -23.10
N HIS A 96 -25.25 -3.36 -24.32
CA HIS A 96 -25.41 -2.50 -25.49
C HIS A 96 -26.88 -2.40 -25.95
N GLU A 97 -27.66 -3.46 -25.78
CA GLU A 97 -29.10 -3.42 -26.07
C GLU A 97 -29.90 -2.64 -25.02
N ALA A 98 -29.48 -2.66 -23.75
CA ALA A 98 -30.13 -1.88 -22.68
C ALA A 98 -29.94 -0.36 -22.88
N ALA A 99 -28.79 0.06 -23.39
CA ALA A 99 -28.51 1.48 -23.67
C ALA A 99 -29.37 2.05 -24.81
N ARG A 100 -29.83 1.21 -25.74
CA ARG A 100 -30.67 1.63 -26.88
C ARG A 100 -32.14 1.82 -26.52
N ARG A 101 -32.59 1.31 -25.38
CA ARG A 101 -33.98 1.44 -24.89
C ARG A 101 -34.22 2.70 -24.05
N PHE A 102 -33.18 3.48 -23.76
CA PHE A 102 -33.25 4.65 -22.87
C PHE A 102 -33.08 6.01 -23.55
N THR A 103 -33.03 6.04 -24.88
CA THR A 103 -33.18 7.27 -25.66
C THR A 103 -34.63 7.41 -26.12
N PHE A 104 -35.39 8.22 -25.40
CA PHE A 104 -36.62 8.86 -25.86
C PHE A 104 -36.41 10.37 -25.79
#